data_AF-A0A1G0KG49-F1
#
_entry.id   AF-A0A1G0KG49-F1
#
_cell.length_a   1.000
_cell.length_b   1.000
_cell.length_c   1.000
_cell.angle_alpha   90.00
_cell.angle_beta   90.00
_cell.angle_gamma   90.00
#
_symmetry.space_group_name_H-M   'P 1'
#
loop_
_entity.id
_entity.type
_entity.pdbx_description
1 polymer ?
#
loop_
_entity_poly.entity_id
_entity_poly.type
_entity_poly.pdbx_seq_one_letter_code
_entity_poly.pdbx_strand_id
1 'polypeptide(L)'
;MRRFLISLVITVFSATVYARMYQWMDPDSGTTQLSGKPPAWYRSDSSGPRIFVFENGKVIDDTGLSVSEPERDRLRQQAFLQAEEDKSAARDKLMEAKRLEAALGQEQAEEETVVETAELADAAGAAEVPAEEVPPPTEQDTINQMRSLIEEWEANRIEAAKGLVNPAVDP
;
A
#
# COMPACT_ATOMS: atom_id res chain seq x y z
N MET A 1 -2.89 -6.32 28.40
CA MET A 1 -4.23 -5.93 27.88
C MET A 1 -4.18 -4.98 26.68
N ARG A 2 -3.38 -3.90 26.69
CA ARG A 2 -3.30 -2.92 25.59
C ARG A 2 -3.00 -3.54 24.20
N ARG A 3 -2.12 -4.55 24.13
CA ARG A 3 -1.79 -5.27 22.88
C ARG A 3 -2.97 -6.09 22.31
N PHE A 4 -3.76 -6.73 23.18
CA PHE A 4 -4.97 -7.44 22.77
C PHE A 4 -6.05 -6.49 22.26
N LEU A 5 -6.16 -5.30 22.87
CA LEU A 5 -7.11 -4.27 22.47
C LEU A 5 -6.76 -3.70 21.08
N ILE A 6 -5.47 -3.52 20.78
CA ILE A 6 -5.00 -3.07 19.46
C ILE A 6 -5.28 -4.13 18.38
N SER A 7 -4.99 -5.41 18.64
CA SER A 7 -5.34 -6.49 17.70
C SER A 7 -6.83 -6.57 17.44
N LEU A 8 -7.66 -6.50 18.49
CA LEU A 8 -9.11 -6.55 18.35
C LEU A 8 -9.65 -5.39 17.49
N VAL A 9 -9.13 -4.18 17.68
CA VAL A 9 -9.51 -3.00 16.89
C VAL A 9 -9.13 -3.21 15.41
N ILE A 10 -7.91 -3.65 15.11
CA ILE A 10 -7.48 -3.87 13.71
C ILE A 10 -8.36 -4.93 13.00
N THR A 11 -8.78 -5.97 13.72
CA THR A 11 -9.62 -7.02 13.13
C THR A 11 -11.04 -6.54 12.86
N VAL A 12 -11.60 -5.69 13.73
CA VAL A 12 -12.96 -5.13 13.57
C VAL A 12 -13.01 -4.04 12.48
N PHE A 13 -11.91 -3.32 12.25
CA PHE A 13 -11.79 -2.30 11.20
C PHE A 13 -11.21 -2.82 9.88
N SER A 14 -11.14 -4.13 9.68
CA SER A 14 -10.86 -4.73 8.37
C SER A 14 -12.07 -4.52 7.45
N ALA A 15 -12.23 -3.29 6.97
CA ALA A 15 -13.25 -2.95 5.99
C ALA A 15 -13.06 -3.85 4.77
N THR A 16 -14.16 -4.45 4.32
CA THR A 16 -14.20 -5.16 3.05
C THR A 16 -13.83 -4.16 1.96
N VAL A 17 -12.61 -4.26 1.43
CA VAL A 17 -12.20 -3.49 0.27
C VAL A 17 -12.95 -4.08 -0.92
N TYR A 18 -14.04 -3.43 -1.31
CA TYR A 18 -14.85 -3.80 -2.47
C TYR A 18 -14.12 -3.38 -3.74
N ALA A 19 -13.19 -4.22 -4.20
CA ALA A 19 -12.50 -4.03 -5.45
C ALA A 19 -13.36 -4.56 -6.61
N ARG A 20 -13.70 -3.69 -7.57
CA ARG A 20 -14.29 -4.09 -8.84
C ARG A 20 -13.18 -4.48 -9.81
N MET A 21 -13.33 -5.63 -10.47
CA MET A 21 -12.35 -6.15 -11.42
C MET A 21 -13.01 -6.48 -12.74
N TYR A 22 -12.30 -6.25 -13.84
CA TYR A 22 -12.78 -6.46 -15.20
C TYR A 22 -11.88 -7.49 -15.87
N GLN A 23 -12.50 -8.48 -16.51
CA GLN A 23 -11.82 -9.48 -17.33
C GLN A 23 -12.37 -9.42 -18.76
N TRP A 24 -11.47 -9.42 -19.75
CA TRP A 24 -11.84 -9.46 -21.17
C TRP A 24 -10.78 -10.21 -21.97
N MET A 25 -11.11 -10.58 -23.21
CA MET A 25 -10.14 -11.09 -24.17
C MET A 25 -9.63 -9.93 -25.02
N ASP A 26 -8.32 -9.75 -25.04
CA ASP A 26 -7.67 -8.78 -25.92
C ASP A 26 -7.81 -9.26 -27.39
N PRO A 27 -8.43 -8.47 -28.29
CA PRO A 27 -8.67 -8.91 -29.66
C PRO A 27 -7.37 -9.04 -30.48
N ASP A 28 -6.31 -8.30 -30.12
CA ASP A 28 -5.07 -8.28 -30.89
C ASP A 28 -4.17 -9.47 -30.52
N SER A 29 -4.08 -9.78 -29.22
CA SER A 29 -3.22 -10.86 -28.71
C SER A 29 -3.96 -12.17 -28.44
N GLY A 30 -5.29 -12.15 -28.34
CA GLY A 30 -6.10 -13.29 -27.90
C GLY A 30 -5.92 -13.65 -26.42
N THR A 31 -5.16 -12.86 -25.65
CA THR A 31 -4.89 -13.16 -24.24
C THR A 31 -6.00 -12.63 -23.34
N THR A 32 -6.25 -13.33 -22.24
CA THR A 32 -7.14 -12.82 -21.19
C THR A 32 -6.45 -11.70 -20.42
N GLN A 33 -7.11 -10.55 -20.32
CA GLN A 33 -6.68 -9.41 -19.54
C GLN A 33 -7.52 -9.30 -18.27
N LEU A 34 -6.91 -8.79 -17.20
CA LEU A 34 -7.55 -8.55 -15.91
C LEU A 34 -7.10 -7.20 -15.37
N SER A 35 -8.04 -6.33 -15.03
CA SER A 35 -7.73 -4.96 -14.57
C SER A 35 -8.76 -4.45 -13.57
N GLY A 36 -8.33 -3.63 -12.62
CA GLY A 36 -9.24 -2.85 -11.76
C GLY A 36 -9.90 -1.66 -12.46
N LYS A 37 -9.41 -1.30 -13.65
CA LYS A 37 -9.97 -0.26 -14.52
C LYS A 37 -10.59 -0.89 -15.78
N PRO A 38 -11.78 -0.43 -16.21
CA PRO A 38 -12.38 -0.94 -17.44
C PRO A 38 -11.56 -0.52 -18.67
N PRO A 39 -11.57 -1.32 -19.75
CA PRO A 39 -10.97 -0.91 -21.02
C PRO A 39 -11.76 0.28 -21.62
N ALA A 40 -11.08 1.10 -22.42
CA ALA A 40 -11.64 2.36 -22.93
C ALA A 40 -12.95 2.20 -23.71
N TRP A 41 -13.12 1.07 -24.39
CA TRP A 41 -14.30 0.74 -25.20
C TRP A 41 -15.45 0.10 -24.40
N TYR A 42 -15.24 -0.30 -23.14
CA TYR A 42 -16.27 -0.97 -22.34
C TYR A 42 -17.56 -0.14 -22.19
N ARG A 43 -17.44 1.19 -22.22
CA ARG A 43 -18.57 2.13 -22.11
C ARG A 43 -18.81 2.93 -23.38
N SER A 44 -18.19 2.56 -24.50
CA SER A 44 -18.44 3.23 -25.78
C SER A 44 -19.74 2.70 -26.39
N ASP A 45 -20.24 3.42 -27.39
CA ASP A 45 -21.44 3.00 -28.14
C ASP A 45 -21.14 1.86 -29.13
N SER A 46 -19.86 1.48 -29.28
CA SER A 46 -19.45 0.37 -30.14
C SER A 46 -19.43 -0.94 -29.37
N SER A 47 -20.03 -1.99 -29.94
CA SER A 47 -19.87 -3.36 -29.46
C SER A 47 -18.38 -3.71 -29.35
N GLY A 48 -17.94 -4.10 -28.16
CA GLY A 48 -16.60 -4.62 -27.89
C GLY A 48 -16.61 -6.10 -27.52
N PRO A 49 -15.42 -6.69 -27.24
CA PRO A 49 -15.29 -8.04 -26.70
C PRO A 49 -16.13 -8.26 -25.43
N ARG A 50 -16.50 -9.51 -25.16
CA ARG A 50 -17.18 -9.92 -23.92
C ARG A 50 -16.35 -9.52 -22.69
N ILE A 51 -17.03 -8.92 -21.70
CA ILE A 51 -16.43 -8.51 -20.42
C ILE A 51 -17.16 -9.20 -19.26
N PHE A 52 -16.38 -9.73 -18.33
CA PHE A 52 -16.85 -10.15 -17.02
C PHE A 52 -16.43 -9.12 -15.96
N VAL A 53 -17.39 -8.70 -15.14
CA VAL A 53 -17.16 -7.79 -14.02
C VAL A 53 -17.30 -8.56 -12.71
N PHE A 54 -16.24 -8.58 -11.91
CA PHE A 54 -16.24 -9.13 -10.57
C PHE A 54 -16.51 -8.00 -9.58
N GLU A 55 -17.65 -8.07 -8.90
CA GLU A 55 -18.07 -7.06 -7.93
C GLU A 55 -18.81 -7.72 -6.77
N ASN A 56 -18.41 -7.41 -5.54
CA ASN A 56 -19.08 -7.88 -4.31
C ASN A 56 -19.24 -9.41 -4.24
N GLY A 57 -18.23 -10.17 -4.69
CA GLY A 57 -18.26 -11.63 -4.74
C GLY A 57 -19.19 -12.21 -5.82
N LYS A 58 -19.72 -11.36 -6.71
CA LYS A 58 -20.56 -11.76 -7.85
C LYS A 58 -19.79 -11.58 -9.15
N VAL A 59 -20.06 -12.46 -10.10
CA VAL A 59 -19.62 -12.32 -11.50
C VAL A 59 -20.80 -11.81 -12.30
N ILE A 60 -20.62 -10.65 -12.92
CA ILE A 60 -21.59 -10.03 -13.82
C ILE A 60 -21.06 -10.25 -15.23
N ASP A 61 -21.80 -11.02 -16.04
CA ASP A 61 -21.56 -11.06 -17.48
C ASP A 61 -22.25 -9.86 -18.11
N ASP A 62 -21.46 -8.89 -18.57
CA ASP A 62 -22.00 -7.66 -19.17
C ASP A 62 -22.13 -7.79 -20.70
N THR A 63 -22.05 -9.01 -21.23
CA THR A 63 -22.22 -9.25 -22.66
C THR A 63 -23.67 -9.03 -23.07
N GLY A 64 -23.95 -7.90 -23.71
CA GLY A 64 -25.20 -7.69 -24.45
C GLY A 64 -26.35 -7.10 -23.64
N LEU A 65 -26.09 -6.46 -22.49
CA LEU A 65 -27.06 -5.56 -21.89
C LEU A 65 -27.23 -4.33 -22.77
N SER A 66 -28.27 -4.32 -23.61
CA SER A 66 -28.66 -3.15 -24.38
C SER A 66 -29.31 -2.14 -23.43
N VAL A 67 -28.52 -1.18 -22.94
CA VAL A 67 -29.04 -0.07 -22.14
C VAL A 67 -29.65 0.98 -23.06
N SER A 68 -30.84 1.48 -22.72
CA SER A 68 -31.46 2.56 -23.50
C SER A 68 -30.63 3.85 -23.42
N GLU A 69 -30.63 4.65 -24.49
CA GLU A 69 -30.02 5.99 -24.55
C GLU A 69 -30.26 6.86 -23.29
N PRO A 70 -31.51 7.07 -22.82
CA PRO A 70 -31.76 7.90 -21.64
C PRO A 70 -31.18 7.31 -20.35
N GLU A 71 -31.16 5.98 -20.23
CA GLU A 71 -30.59 5.31 -19.07
C GLU A 71 -29.07 5.40 -19.07
N ARG A 72 -28.44 5.31 -20.25
CA ARG A 72 -27.00 5.50 -20.42
C ARG A 72 -26.57 6.92 -20.06
N ASP A 73 -27.32 7.93 -20.46
CA ASP A 73 -27.04 9.33 -20.10
C ASP A 73 -27.19 9.56 -18.58
N ARG A 74 -28.21 8.96 -17.96
CA ARG A 74 -28.36 8.98 -16.50
C ARG A 74 -27.15 8.36 -15.80
N LEU A 75 -26.71 7.19 -16.25
CA LEU A 75 -25.54 6.49 -15.69
C LEU A 75 -24.25 7.29 -15.88
N ARG A 76 -24.07 7.95 -17.03
CA ARG A 76 -22.93 8.86 -17.28
C ARG A 76 -22.95 10.04 -16.31
N GLN A 77 -24.09 10.71 -16.14
CA GLN A 77 -24.22 11.83 -15.20
C GLN A 77 -23.89 11.40 -13.77
N GLN A 78 -24.42 10.25 -13.34
CA GLN A 78 -24.12 9.70 -12.02
C GLN A 78 -22.62 9.40 -11.85
N ALA A 79 -21.97 8.82 -12.87
CA ALA A 79 -20.54 8.54 -12.83
C ALA A 79 -19.67 9.81 -12.74
N PHE A 80 -20.09 10.92 -13.39
CA PHE A 80 -19.40 12.19 -13.27
C PHE A 80 -19.49 12.79 -11.86
N LEU A 81 -20.68 12.77 -11.25
CA LEU A 81 -20.87 13.23 -9.87
C LEU A 81 -20.00 12.44 -8.89
N GLN A 82 -20.01 11.11 -9.01
CA GLN A 82 -19.18 10.25 -8.17
C GLN A 82 -17.67 10.50 -8.36
N ALA A 83 -17.22 10.73 -9.59
CA ALA A 83 -15.81 11.04 -9.86
C ALA A 83 -15.39 12.40 -9.27
N GLU A 84 -16.30 13.38 -9.20
CA GLU A 84 -16.04 14.66 -8.54
C GLU A 84 -15.95 14.52 -7.02
N GLU A 85 -16.85 13.74 -6.42
CA GLU A 85 -16.81 13.36 -5.00
C GLU A 85 -15.49 12.66 -4.65
N ASP A 86 -15.12 11.62 -5.41
CA ASP A 86 -13.87 10.88 -5.20
C ASP A 86 -12.64 11.78 -5.28
N LYS A 87 -12.65 12.74 -6.22
CA LYS A 87 -11.56 13.71 -6.39
C LYS A 87 -11.46 14.68 -5.22
N SER A 88 -12.60 15.16 -4.70
CA SER A 88 -12.62 16.00 -3.50
C SER A 88 -12.10 15.24 -2.28
N ALA A 89 -12.58 14.01 -2.06
CA ALA A 89 -12.12 13.16 -0.96
C ALA A 89 -10.63 12.82 -1.06
N ALA A 90 -10.11 12.58 -2.27
CA ALA A 90 -8.68 12.36 -2.48
C ALA A 90 -7.84 13.61 -2.17
N ARG A 91 -8.33 14.81 -2.51
CA ARG A 91 -7.66 16.08 -2.18
C ARG A 91 -7.64 16.33 -0.68
N ASP A 92 -8.75 16.07 0.00
CA ASP A 92 -8.85 16.28 1.45
C ASP A 92 -7.88 15.37 2.20
N LYS A 93 -7.84 14.08 1.82
CA LYS A 93 -6.87 13.11 2.36
C LYS A 93 -5.42 13.53 2.11
N LEU A 94 -5.13 14.09 0.93
CA LEU A 94 -3.79 14.58 0.61
C LEU A 94 -3.41 15.79 1.47
N MET A 95 -4.35 16.71 1.70
CA MET A 95 -4.12 17.87 2.57
C MET A 95 -3.93 17.46 4.03
N GLU A 96 -4.70 16.48 4.51
CA GLU A 96 -4.55 15.93 5.86
C GLU A 96 -3.20 15.22 6.03
N ALA A 97 -2.80 14.40 5.06
CA ALA A 97 -1.49 13.74 5.06
C ALA A 97 -0.34 14.77 5.13
N LYS A 98 -0.42 15.85 4.35
CA LYS A 98 0.57 16.95 4.40
C LYS A 98 0.62 17.67 5.74
N ARG A 99 -0.52 17.84 6.41
CA ARG A 99 -0.56 18.46 7.75
C ARG A 99 0.08 17.56 8.80
N LEU A 100 -0.18 16.26 8.75
CA LEU A 100 0.44 15.28 9.62
C LEU A 100 1.96 15.21 9.40
N GLU A 101 2.40 15.22 8.14
CA GLU A 101 3.81 15.26 7.77
C GLU A 101 4.50 16.53 8.31
N ALA A 102 3.88 17.70 8.17
CA ALA A 102 4.41 18.94 8.71
C ALA A 102 4.49 18.95 10.25
N ALA A 103 3.51 18.35 10.95
CA ALA A 103 3.52 18.23 12.40
C ALA A 103 4.66 17.30 12.89
N LEU A 104 4.82 16.14 12.25
CA LEU A 104 5.92 15.20 12.56
C LEU A 104 7.30 15.81 12.27
N GLY A 105 7.43 16.56 11.17
CA GLY A 105 8.67 17.24 10.83
C GLY A 105 9.07 18.35 11.83
N GLN A 106 8.09 18.99 12.47
CA GLN A 106 8.36 19.96 13.54
C GLN A 106 8.81 19.30 14.84
N GLU A 107 8.20 18.17 15.23
CA GLU A 107 8.62 17.40 16.40
C GLU A 107 10.06 16.85 16.23
N GLN A 108 10.41 16.38 15.02
CA GLN A 108 11.77 15.92 14.73
C GLN A 108 12.80 17.05 14.76
N ALA A 109 12.45 18.25 14.25
CA ALA A 109 13.33 19.40 14.30
C ALA A 109 13.52 19.92 15.75
N GLU A 110 12.48 19.87 16.59
CA GLU A 110 12.59 20.22 18.01
C GLU A 110 13.44 19.21 18.80
N GLU A 111 13.35 17.90 18.50
CA GLU A 111 14.23 16.89 19.10
C GLU A 111 15.70 17.08 18.67
N GLU A 112 15.97 17.41 17.41
CA GLU A 112 17.35 17.64 16.92
C GLU A 112 18.00 18.87 17.58
N THR A 113 17.21 19.93 17.85
CA THR A 113 17.70 21.16 18.49
C THR A 113 18.01 20.97 19.99
N VAL A 114 17.32 20.05 20.67
CA VAL A 114 17.56 19.72 22.08
C VAL A 114 18.81 18.85 22.26
N VAL A 115 19.15 18.00 21.28
CA VAL A 115 20.40 17.23 21.30
C VAL A 115 21.61 18.15 21.10
N GLU A 116 21.54 19.11 20.17
CA GLU A 116 22.64 20.06 19.91
C GLU A 116 22.90 21.03 21.08
N THR A 117 21.88 21.40 21.86
CA THR A 117 22.05 22.24 23.06
C THR A 117 22.43 21.46 24.32
N ALA A 118 22.15 20.16 24.40
CA ALA A 118 22.65 19.30 25.47
C ALA A 118 24.14 18.94 25.29
N GLU A 119 24.63 18.83 24.05
CA GLU A 119 26.03 18.52 23.77
C GLU A 119 26.99 19.71 24.03
N LEU A 120 26.50 20.95 23.99
CA LEU A 120 27.30 22.15 24.29
C LEU A 120 27.43 22.46 25.79
N ALA A 121 26.70 21.75 26.67
CA ALA A 121 26.76 21.97 28.12
C ALA A 121 27.71 21.00 28.85
N ASP A 122 28.21 19.95 28.20
CA ASP A 122 29.07 18.92 28.81
C ASP A 122 30.49 18.85 28.20
N ALA A 123 30.93 19.91 27.51
CA ALA A 123 32.27 20.00 26.92
C ALA A 123 33.24 20.89 27.73
N ALA A 124 33.12 20.88 29.06
CA ALA A 124 34.07 21.50 29.98
C ALA A 124 34.75 20.45 30.87
N GLY A 125 35.30 19.40 30.27
CA GLY A 125 36.12 18.46 31.02
C GLY A 125 36.53 17.22 30.24
N ALA A 126 37.84 17.01 30.20
CA ALA A 126 38.54 15.74 29.97
C ALA A 126 38.88 15.31 28.53
N ALA A 127 40.18 15.48 28.26
CA ALA A 127 41.09 14.53 27.62
C ALA A 127 40.88 14.15 26.15
N GLU A 128 41.81 14.63 25.32
CA GLU A 128 42.17 14.07 24.01
C GLU A 128 42.30 12.55 24.06
N VAL A 129 41.42 11.86 23.35
CA VAL A 129 41.61 10.48 22.90
C VAL A 129 41.79 10.54 21.37
N PRO A 130 42.79 9.85 20.78
CA PRO A 130 43.04 9.95 19.35
C PRO A 130 41.82 9.43 18.57
N ALA A 131 41.30 10.26 17.67
CA ALA A 131 40.25 9.90 16.74
C ALA A 131 40.79 8.84 15.76
N GLU A 132 40.35 7.60 15.94
CA GLU A 132 40.50 6.56 14.93
C GLU A 132 39.44 6.83 13.85
N GLU A 133 39.92 7.37 12.73
CA GLU A 133 39.13 7.73 11.55
C GLU A 133 38.60 6.44 10.89
N VAL A 134 37.38 6.03 11.27
CA VAL A 134 36.70 4.89 10.62
C VAL A 134 36.32 5.33 9.21
N PRO A 135 36.89 4.74 8.14
CA PRO A 135 36.54 5.11 6.79
C PRO A 135 35.06 4.80 6.52
N PRO A 136 34.38 5.60 5.68
CA PRO A 136 32.98 5.36 5.34
C PRO A 136 32.83 3.94 4.78
N PRO A 137 31.76 3.21 5.17
CA PRO A 137 31.52 1.85 4.73
C PRO A 137 31.49 1.82 3.20
N THR A 138 32.22 0.90 2.61
CA THR A 138 32.27 0.79 1.15
C THR A 138 30.92 0.27 0.64
N GLU A 139 30.62 0.53 -0.63
CA GLU A 139 29.42 -0.06 -1.28
C GLU A 139 29.39 -1.58 -1.12
N GLN A 140 30.57 -2.23 -1.09
CA GLN A 140 30.70 -3.66 -0.88
C GLN A 140 30.28 -4.10 0.52
N ASP A 141 30.58 -3.31 1.55
CA ASP A 141 30.15 -3.57 2.93
C ASP A 141 28.63 -3.47 3.06
N THR A 142 28.05 -2.49 2.37
CA THR A 142 26.60 -2.28 2.33
C THR A 142 25.89 -3.44 1.62
N ILE A 143 26.44 -3.92 0.49
CA ILE A 143 25.93 -5.09 -0.23
C ILE A 143 26.00 -6.35 0.64
N ASN A 144 27.10 -6.54 1.37
CA ASN A 144 27.27 -7.68 2.25
C ASN A 144 26.29 -7.65 3.43
N GLN A 145 26.05 -6.46 4.02
CA GLN A 145 25.02 -6.28 5.06
C GLN A 145 23.62 -6.58 4.53
N MET A 146 23.27 -6.11 3.33
CA MET A 146 21.96 -6.43 2.73
C MET A 146 21.78 -7.92 2.48
N ARG A 147 22.82 -8.62 2.02
CA ARG A 147 22.78 -10.09 1.84
C ARG A 147 22.58 -10.81 3.16
N SER A 148 23.29 -10.41 4.21
CA SER A 148 23.14 -10.99 5.56
C SER A 148 21.70 -10.82 6.08
N LEU A 149 21.10 -9.65 5.90
CA LEU A 149 19.72 -9.40 6.32
C LEU A 149 18.69 -10.25 5.55
N ILE A 150 18.92 -10.47 4.24
CA ILE A 150 18.06 -11.34 3.42
C ILE A 150 18.18 -12.79 3.91
N GLU A 151 19.39 -13.28 4.15
CA GLU A 151 19.63 -14.65 4.64
C GLU A 151 18.98 -14.90 6.02
N GLU A 152 19.13 -13.96 6.95
CA GLU A 152 18.48 -14.03 8.27
C GLU A 152 16.96 -14.01 8.17
N TRP A 153 16.40 -13.19 7.28
CA TRP A 153 14.97 -13.12 7.05
C TRP A 153 14.41 -14.40 6.44
N GLU A 154 15.10 -14.98 5.45
CA GLU A 154 14.73 -16.25 4.83
C GLU A 154 14.78 -17.41 5.83
N ALA A 155 15.83 -17.48 6.66
CA ALA A 155 15.96 -18.49 7.70
C ALA A 155 14.78 -18.44 8.70
N ASN A 156 14.44 -17.24 9.17
CA ASN A 156 13.31 -17.03 10.07
C ASN A 156 11.97 -17.44 9.44
N ARG A 157 11.75 -17.17 8.14
CA ARG A 157 10.54 -17.61 7.45
C ARG A 157 10.47 -19.13 7.29
N ILE A 158 11.58 -19.79 6.98
CA ILE A 158 11.64 -21.24 6.84
C ILE A 158 11.35 -21.91 8.19
N GLU A 159 11.89 -21.38 9.28
CA GLU A 159 11.62 -21.90 10.62
C GLU A 159 10.14 -21.73 11.02
N ALA A 160 9.57 -20.55 10.79
CA ALA A 160 8.14 -20.31 11.00
C ALA A 160 7.26 -21.24 10.15
N ALA A 161 7.63 -21.48 8.89
CA ALA A 161 6.91 -22.40 8.01
C ALA A 161 7.00 -23.86 8.50
N LYS A 162 8.17 -24.29 9.00
CA LYS A 162 8.34 -25.64 9.60
C LYS A 162 7.46 -25.82 10.84
N GLY A 163 7.33 -24.79 11.68
CA GLY A 163 6.43 -24.79 12.84
C GLY A 163 4.96 -24.95 12.48
N LEU A 164 4.54 -24.54 11.28
CA LEU A 164 3.17 -24.69 10.80
C LEU A 164 2.89 -26.06 10.18
N VAL A 165 3.91 -26.74 9.63
CA VAL A 165 3.76 -28.04 8.95
C VAL A 165 3.91 -29.23 9.91
N ASN A 166 4.61 -29.06 11.03
CA ASN A 166 4.66 -30.05 12.11
C ASN A 166 3.97 -29.53 13.38
N PRO A 167 2.62 -29.55 13.46
CA PRO A 167 1.98 -29.52 14.77
C PRO A 167 2.40 -30.80 15.49
N ALA A 168 3.12 -30.65 16.60
CA ALA A 168 3.52 -31.76 17.46
C ALA A 168 2.30 -32.68 17.69
N VAL A 169 2.43 -33.93 17.26
CA VAL A 169 1.64 -35.04 17.79
C VAL A 169 2.12 -35.21 19.21
N ASP A 170 1.48 -34.51 20.15
CA ASP A 170 1.61 -34.81 21.57
C ASP A 170 1.04 -36.21 21.81
N PRO A 171 1.78 -37.12 22.48
CA PRO A 171 1.29 -38.45 22.86
C PRO A 171 0.23 -38.42 23.97
#